data_AF-A0A4Q9PHW4-F1
#
_entry.id   AF-A0A4Q9PHW4-F1
#
_cell.length_a   1.000
_cell.length_b   1.000
_cell.length_c   1.000
_cell.angle_alpha   90.00
_cell.angle_beta   90.00
_cell.angle_gamma   90.00
#
_symmetry.space_group_name_H-M   'P 1'
#
loop_
_entity.id
_entity.type
_entity.pdbx_description
1 polymer ?
#
loop_
_entity_poly.entity_id
_entity_poly.type
_entity_poly.pdbx_seq_one_letter_code
_entity_poly.pdbx_strand_id
1 'polypeptide(L)'
;MIRHLSLLRKTARIVSYASSSPCTLSRASHSAAALRPTPQEPVSKDESMEDYVQHAIRSLHPAFLSHADWVHFPALQDYCHVWDAYASSSSLSSSTYPSSNDRKHHNRPFAVFRLGNGKPIPAGLAGYFYYYAPGGPVPPTAGEIRFRVIPRGPPNLHLFNQSQNLLSDSERGLPWHLPLTTIAARDSYQVYREVLLRDGLVSPELLARAAEMGREVLGERSGGRKAQVVHGFRQPWFIDFGSKVHWWWFMGADKLHTTPPMPNILSWKVGQDRTPSPWLGTALCSFFPDAHPRLRGHRVVKIKVVKLLSPITPNPEFPEELRYLVSAPEAEPREGAFLRRGQPLWQMDVDREGVEKGRREGFGALFANLGLPPLRTDKALRQKVPGEELTSQGGLKGQSSEDREGRRTLRSLVR
;
A
#
# COMPACT_ATOMS: atom_id res chain seq x y z
N MET A 1 -2.00 -10.30 56.56
CA MET A 1 -0.91 -9.93 57.47
C MET A 1 0.06 -9.06 56.69
N ILE A 2 -0.02 -7.76 56.93
CA ILE A 2 0.74 -6.68 56.28
C ILE A 2 2.17 -6.65 56.81
N ARG A 3 3.13 -6.21 55.97
CA ARG A 3 4.50 -5.67 56.22
C ARG A 3 5.49 -6.38 55.28
N HIS A 4 6.43 -5.77 54.56
CA HIS A 4 7.07 -4.46 54.60
C HIS A 4 7.79 -4.33 53.25
N LEU A 5 7.53 -3.31 52.43
CA LEU A 5 8.49 -2.86 51.41
C LEU A 5 8.25 -1.38 51.17
N SER A 6 9.00 -0.57 51.91
CA SER A 6 9.13 0.85 51.67
C SER A 6 10.61 1.22 51.61
N LEU A 7 10.89 2.07 50.61
CA LEU A 7 12.00 3.04 50.54
C LEU A 7 13.42 2.52 50.29
N LEU A 8 13.94 2.86 49.09
CA LEU A 8 15.04 3.84 48.87
C LEU A 8 15.46 3.74 47.39
N ARG A 9 15.05 4.69 46.55
CA ARG A 9 15.75 5.92 46.12
C ARG A 9 16.58 5.76 44.83
N LYS A 10 16.22 6.61 43.87
CA LYS A 10 16.99 7.09 42.71
C LYS A 10 18.46 7.35 43.04
N THR A 11 19.40 7.02 42.14
CA THR A 11 20.28 7.94 41.37
C THR A 11 21.51 7.21 40.76
N ALA A 12 22.15 7.88 39.79
CA ALA A 12 23.44 7.64 39.11
C ALA A 12 23.38 6.77 37.83
N ARG A 13 23.56 7.33 36.62
CA ARG A 13 24.76 7.95 35.96
C ARG A 13 25.78 6.92 35.46
N ILE A 14 25.91 6.93 34.13
CA ILE A 14 27.06 6.63 33.25
C ILE A 14 28.41 6.57 33.98
N VAL A 15 29.18 5.48 33.81
CA VAL A 15 30.64 5.50 33.56
C VAL A 15 31.07 4.22 32.79
N SER A 16 31.95 4.45 31.82
CA SER A 16 32.74 3.54 30.98
C SER A 16 33.63 2.56 31.75
N TYR A 17 33.88 1.38 31.17
CA TYR A 17 35.01 0.54 31.55
C TYR A 17 36.11 0.62 30.49
N ALA A 18 37.25 1.18 30.88
CA ALA A 18 38.55 0.97 30.26
C ALA A 18 39.38 0.11 31.22
N SER A 19 40.11 -0.88 30.70
CA SER A 19 41.16 -1.59 31.42
C SER A 19 42.51 -1.33 30.73
N SER A 20 43.40 -0.73 31.51
CA SER A 20 44.87 -0.61 31.40
C SER A 20 45.60 -1.96 31.21
N SER A 21 46.87 -2.14 30.85
CA SER A 21 48.08 -1.41 30.36
C SER A 21 49.23 -2.48 30.45
N PRO A 22 50.56 -2.19 30.37
CA PRO A 22 51.39 -1.33 29.50
C PRO A 22 52.59 -2.09 28.88
N CYS A 23 53.28 -1.50 27.90
CA CYS A 23 54.76 -1.60 27.82
C CYS A 23 55.36 -0.47 26.97
N THR A 24 56.49 0.04 27.42
CA THR A 24 57.15 1.30 27.04
C THR A 24 58.31 1.14 26.05
N LEU A 25 58.65 2.27 25.41
CA LEU A 25 59.94 2.66 24.79
C LEU A 25 60.28 2.11 23.39
N SER A 26 60.32 2.99 22.38
CA SER A 26 61.58 3.65 21.97
C SER A 26 61.36 4.56 20.74
N ARG A 27 62.18 5.60 20.67
CA ARG A 27 62.14 6.74 19.78
C ARG A 27 63.17 6.53 18.67
N ALA A 28 62.76 6.61 17.40
CA ALA A 28 63.68 6.92 16.30
C ALA A 28 62.94 7.69 15.21
N SER A 29 63.30 8.96 15.11
CA SER A 29 62.95 9.90 14.07
C SER A 29 63.77 9.63 12.81
N HIS A 30 63.14 9.45 11.66
CA HIS A 30 63.69 9.95 10.39
C HIS A 30 62.58 10.34 9.40
N SER A 31 62.84 11.48 8.79
CA SER A 31 62.08 12.28 7.86
C SER A 31 61.77 11.56 6.54
N ALA A 32 60.54 11.70 6.05
CA ALA A 32 60.26 11.85 4.61
C ALA A 32 58.91 12.54 4.43
N ALA A 33 58.94 13.66 3.71
CA ALA A 33 57.79 14.52 3.43
C ALA A 33 56.69 13.76 2.66
N ALA A 34 55.44 13.87 3.13
CA ALA A 34 54.26 13.54 2.35
C ALA A 34 53.33 14.75 2.35
N LEU A 35 53.20 15.33 1.17
CA LEU A 35 52.27 16.39 0.81
C LEU A 35 50.87 16.09 1.36
N ARG A 36 50.27 17.08 2.00
CA ARG A 36 48.84 17.07 2.35
C ARG A 36 48.02 16.78 1.09
N PRO A 37 47.12 15.77 1.07
CA PRO A 37 46.14 15.68 0.02
C PRO A 37 45.16 16.84 0.18
N THR A 38 45.06 17.64 -0.88
CA THR A 38 44.02 18.65 -1.07
C THR A 38 42.64 18.02 -0.88
N PRO A 39 41.67 18.74 -0.28
CA PRO A 39 40.30 18.25 -0.19
C PRO A 39 39.79 17.98 -1.62
N GLN A 40 39.44 16.74 -1.92
CA GLN A 40 38.71 16.43 -3.14
C GLN A 40 37.39 17.21 -3.08
N GLU A 41 37.23 18.12 -4.03
CA GLU A 41 35.98 18.78 -4.33
C GLU A 41 34.88 17.72 -4.53
N PRO A 42 33.66 17.97 -4.05
CA PRO A 42 32.54 17.10 -4.34
C PRO A 42 32.36 17.06 -5.86
N VAL A 43 32.55 15.88 -6.46
CA VAL A 43 32.22 15.63 -7.86
C VAL A 43 30.72 15.85 -8.01
N SER A 44 30.35 17.06 -8.43
CA SER A 44 29.01 17.36 -8.93
C SER A 44 28.85 16.56 -10.22
N LYS A 45 28.18 15.42 -10.13
CA LYS A 45 27.62 14.75 -11.29
C LYS A 45 26.50 15.63 -11.84
N ASP A 46 26.86 16.59 -12.68
CA ASP A 46 25.94 17.27 -13.59
C ASP A 46 25.60 16.22 -14.68
N GLU A 47 24.74 15.25 -14.35
CA GLU A 47 24.26 14.25 -15.31
C GLU A 47 23.37 14.98 -16.33
N SER A 48 23.88 15.09 -17.56
CA SER A 48 23.19 15.78 -18.62
C SER A 48 21.88 15.05 -18.99
N MET A 49 20.83 15.80 -19.31
CA MET A 49 19.54 15.25 -19.80
C MET A 49 19.70 14.42 -21.09
N GLU A 50 20.85 14.53 -21.76
CA GLU A 50 21.18 13.84 -23.02
C GLU A 50 21.47 12.35 -22.82
N ASP A 51 21.86 11.95 -21.60
CA ASP A 51 22.22 10.56 -21.28
C ASP A 51 20.99 9.66 -21.01
N TYR A 52 19.82 10.26 -20.79
CA TYR A 52 18.58 9.55 -20.44
C TYR A 52 17.64 9.41 -21.64
N VAL A 53 16.90 8.30 -21.70
CA VAL A 53 15.85 8.13 -22.71
C VAL A 53 14.81 9.24 -22.59
N GLN A 54 14.58 9.93 -23.71
CA GLN A 54 13.53 10.92 -23.88
C GLN A 54 12.50 10.37 -24.86
N HIS A 55 11.29 10.10 -24.38
CA HIS A 55 10.24 9.47 -25.18
C HIS A 55 9.05 10.38 -25.39
N ALA A 56 8.59 10.53 -26.63
CA ALA A 56 7.39 11.29 -26.95
C ALA A 56 6.20 10.34 -27.14
N ILE A 57 5.15 10.52 -26.34
CA ILE A 57 3.89 9.79 -26.49
C ILE A 57 2.91 10.58 -27.35
N ARG A 58 2.25 9.89 -28.28
CA ARG A 58 1.17 10.43 -29.12
C ARG A 58 -0.20 10.04 -28.59
N SER A 59 -0.31 8.84 -28.02
CA SER A 59 -1.56 8.39 -27.40
C SER A 59 -1.30 7.49 -26.21
N LEU A 60 -2.24 7.46 -25.28
CA LEU A 60 -2.32 6.44 -24.23
C LEU A 60 -3.45 5.44 -24.49
N HIS A 61 -4.23 5.61 -25.56
CA HIS A 61 -5.32 4.72 -25.90
C HIS A 61 -4.76 3.47 -26.59
N PRO A 62 -4.99 2.24 -26.08
CA PRO A 62 -4.45 1.03 -26.68
C PRO A 62 -4.74 0.84 -28.18
N ALA A 63 -5.89 1.31 -28.66
CA ALA A 63 -6.30 1.21 -30.06
C ALA A 63 -5.60 2.21 -30.99
N PHE A 64 -5.00 3.27 -30.45
CA PHE A 64 -4.33 4.33 -31.21
C PHE A 64 -2.81 4.33 -31.03
N LEU A 65 -2.27 3.36 -30.28
CA LEU A 65 -0.83 3.17 -30.18
C LEU A 65 -0.23 2.85 -31.55
N SER A 66 0.93 3.42 -31.82
CA SER A 66 1.69 3.26 -33.05
C SER A 66 3.13 2.85 -32.76
N HIS A 67 3.92 2.55 -33.80
CA HIS A 67 5.36 2.30 -33.64
C HIS A 67 6.10 3.50 -33.01
N ALA A 68 5.58 4.72 -33.14
CA ALA A 68 6.18 5.90 -32.54
C ALA A 68 5.98 5.99 -31.02
N ASP A 69 5.00 5.26 -30.47
CA ASP A 69 4.72 5.24 -29.03
C ASP A 69 5.54 4.18 -28.29
N TRP A 70 6.33 3.40 -29.01
CA TRP A 70 7.17 2.34 -28.45
C TRP A 70 8.40 2.91 -27.76
N VAL A 71 8.58 2.56 -26.50
CA VAL A 71 9.73 2.97 -25.68
C VAL A 71 10.69 1.80 -25.56
N HIS A 72 11.98 2.08 -25.72
CA HIS A 72 13.04 1.11 -25.50
C HIS A 72 14.16 1.71 -24.66
N PHE A 73 14.60 0.95 -23.66
CA PHE A 73 15.62 1.33 -22.71
C PHE A 73 16.90 0.54 -23.02
N PRO A 74 17.85 1.07 -23.82
CA PRO A 74 19.03 0.32 -24.24
C PRO A 74 20.02 0.06 -23.10
N ALA A 75 20.03 0.93 -22.09
CA ALA A 75 20.91 0.88 -20.94
C ALA A 75 20.12 0.97 -19.63
N LEU A 76 20.78 0.60 -18.53
CA LEU A 76 20.27 0.79 -17.19
C LEU A 76 20.17 2.30 -16.90
N GLN A 77 19.02 2.78 -16.42
CA GLN A 77 18.86 4.20 -16.06
C GLN A 77 17.81 4.41 -14.97
N ASP A 78 17.92 5.47 -14.20
CA ASP A 78 17.03 5.72 -13.06
C ASP A 78 15.64 6.24 -13.44
N TYR A 79 15.52 6.89 -14.60
CA TYR A 79 14.27 7.48 -15.07
C TYR A 79 14.25 7.68 -16.58
N CYS A 80 13.08 8.05 -17.09
CA CYS A 80 12.83 8.43 -18.48
C CYS A 80 12.02 9.73 -18.51
N HIS A 81 12.38 10.66 -19.39
CA HIS A 81 11.52 11.81 -19.68
C HIS A 81 10.44 11.41 -20.66
N VAL A 82 9.21 11.78 -20.36
CA VAL A 82 8.04 11.53 -21.20
C VAL A 82 7.43 12.86 -21.62
N TRP A 83 7.29 13.04 -22.92
CA TRP A 83 6.82 14.26 -23.56
C TRP A 83 5.51 13.98 -24.30
N ASP A 84 4.61 14.96 -24.39
CA ASP A 84 3.49 14.87 -25.33
C ASP A 84 3.97 15.27 -26.72
N ALA A 85 3.98 14.34 -27.68
CA ALA A 85 4.46 14.54 -29.04
C ALA A 85 3.82 15.74 -29.76
N TYR A 86 2.58 16.09 -29.42
CA TYR A 86 1.83 17.18 -30.05
C TYR A 86 1.82 18.48 -29.25
N ALA A 87 2.42 18.53 -28.06
CA ALA A 87 2.54 19.77 -27.30
C ALA A 87 3.42 20.77 -28.07
N SER A 88 2.88 21.96 -28.33
CA SER A 88 3.68 23.10 -28.82
C SER A 88 4.63 23.56 -27.72
N SER A 89 5.76 24.15 -28.08
CA SER A 89 6.78 24.68 -27.15
C SER A 89 6.30 25.87 -26.31
N SER A 90 5.00 26.13 -26.30
CA SER A 90 4.36 27.31 -25.72
C SER A 90 3.19 26.88 -24.84
N SER A 91 3.49 26.19 -23.74
CA SER A 91 2.52 25.99 -22.67
C SER A 91 3.19 25.94 -21.31
N LEU A 92 3.62 27.11 -20.82
CA LEU A 92 3.55 27.39 -19.38
C LEU A 92 3.14 28.84 -19.16
N SER A 93 1.89 28.99 -18.71
CA SER A 93 1.52 30.02 -17.76
C SER A 93 2.42 29.85 -16.53
N SER A 94 3.33 30.80 -16.34
CA SER A 94 3.79 31.35 -15.05
C SER A 94 3.59 30.44 -13.82
N SER A 95 4.66 29.75 -13.45
CA SER A 95 4.91 29.16 -12.13
C SER A 95 4.70 30.17 -10.99
N THR A 96 4.01 29.76 -9.93
CA THR A 96 4.18 30.35 -8.59
C THR A 96 5.15 29.47 -7.80
N TYR A 97 6.42 29.42 -8.20
CA TYR A 97 7.62 29.19 -7.38
C TYR A 97 8.85 29.40 -8.29
N PRO A 98 9.59 30.52 -8.17
CA PRO A 98 10.85 30.68 -8.86
C PRO A 98 11.94 29.94 -8.07
N SER A 99 12.40 28.80 -8.59
CA SER A 99 13.70 28.26 -8.18
C SER A 99 14.76 28.91 -9.06
N SER A 100 15.59 29.75 -8.46
CA SER A 100 16.71 30.40 -9.12
C SER A 100 17.79 29.37 -9.46
N ASN A 101 17.81 28.87 -10.70
CA ASN A 101 19.00 28.45 -11.47
C ASN A 101 18.65 27.40 -12.54
N ASP A 102 17.73 27.67 -13.47
CA ASP A 102 17.63 26.78 -14.65
C ASP A 102 17.40 27.52 -15.97
N ARG A 103 18.56 27.78 -16.60
CA ARG A 103 18.94 27.41 -17.97
C ARG A 103 17.85 27.40 -19.06
N LYS A 104 18.17 28.13 -20.12
CA LYS A 104 17.43 28.44 -21.36
C LYS A 104 17.01 27.25 -22.26
N HIS A 105 16.79 26.04 -21.75
CA HIS A 105 16.40 24.92 -22.60
C HIS A 105 15.20 24.17 -22.01
N HIS A 106 14.12 24.09 -22.80
CA HIS A 106 12.88 23.35 -22.58
C HIS A 106 11.72 24.11 -21.90
N ASN A 107 11.10 24.99 -22.68
CA ASN A 107 9.78 25.57 -22.41
C ASN A 107 8.61 24.58 -22.60
N ARG A 108 8.92 23.27 -22.76
CA ARG A 108 7.94 22.21 -23.01
C ARG A 108 7.75 21.39 -21.72
N PRO A 109 6.51 21.18 -21.24
CA PRO A 109 6.29 20.34 -20.07
C PRO A 109 6.71 18.88 -20.36
N PHE A 110 7.28 18.21 -19.35
CA PHE A 110 7.60 16.79 -19.36
C PHE A 110 7.10 16.09 -18.09
N ALA A 111 6.90 14.79 -18.17
CA ALA A 111 6.73 13.91 -17.02
C ALA A 111 7.96 13.01 -16.84
N VAL A 112 8.14 12.48 -15.63
CA VAL A 112 9.23 11.55 -15.33
C VAL A 112 8.66 10.17 -15.03
N PHE A 113 9.06 9.17 -15.80
CA PHE A 113 8.76 7.76 -15.54
C PHE A 113 9.88 7.13 -14.68
N ARG A 114 9.47 6.40 -13.64
CA ARG A 114 10.34 5.64 -12.73
C ARG A 114 9.65 4.32 -12.37
N LEU A 115 10.42 3.24 -12.22
CA LEU A 115 9.90 1.95 -11.77
C LEU A 115 9.44 1.95 -10.30
N GLY A 116 10.09 2.76 -9.47
CA GLY A 116 9.81 2.86 -8.04
C GLY A 116 10.96 3.53 -7.31
N ASN A 117 10.83 3.68 -5.99
CA ASN A 117 11.86 4.33 -5.18
C ASN A 117 13.18 3.53 -5.26
N GLY A 118 14.21 4.13 -5.85
CA GLY A 118 15.57 3.57 -5.92
C GLY A 118 15.74 2.35 -6.83
N LYS A 119 14.75 2.02 -7.67
CA LYS A 119 14.84 0.90 -8.61
C LYS A 119 15.15 1.43 -10.02
N PRO A 120 16.30 1.08 -10.61
CA PRO A 120 16.62 1.49 -11.97
C PRO A 120 15.77 0.73 -12.99
N ILE A 121 15.50 1.37 -14.11
CA ILE A 121 14.89 0.79 -15.30
C ILE A 121 15.90 -0.17 -15.94
N PRO A 122 15.59 -1.47 -16.08
CA PRO A 122 16.54 -2.44 -16.60
C PRO A 122 16.80 -2.23 -18.09
N ALA A 123 18.06 -2.46 -18.48
CA ALA A 123 18.45 -2.49 -19.89
C ALA A 123 17.65 -3.56 -20.66
N GLY A 124 17.25 -3.21 -21.88
CA GLY A 124 16.41 -4.01 -22.75
C GLY A 124 14.92 -4.01 -22.41
N LEU A 125 14.45 -3.23 -21.42
CA LEU A 125 13.02 -3.02 -21.22
C LEU A 125 12.45 -2.30 -22.45
N ALA A 126 11.39 -2.86 -23.02
CA ALA A 126 10.72 -2.30 -24.19
C ALA A 126 9.21 -2.45 -24.08
N GLY A 127 8.46 -1.47 -24.60
CA GLY A 127 7.01 -1.55 -24.53
C GLY A 127 6.27 -0.25 -24.74
N TYR A 128 5.04 -0.20 -24.22
CA TYR A 128 4.11 0.91 -24.43
C TYR A 128 3.49 1.37 -23.12
N PHE A 129 3.42 2.68 -22.92
CA PHE A 129 2.52 3.27 -21.94
C PHE A 129 1.09 3.20 -22.47
N TYR A 130 0.14 2.89 -21.59
CA TYR A 130 -1.27 2.88 -21.96
C TYR A 130 -2.16 3.18 -20.76
N TYR A 131 -3.31 3.78 -21.01
CA TYR A 131 -4.34 4.00 -20.01
C TYR A 131 -5.17 2.74 -19.81
N TYR A 132 -5.29 2.33 -18.57
CA TYR A 132 -6.12 1.23 -18.11
C TYR A 132 -7.24 1.78 -17.24
N ALA A 133 -8.47 1.64 -17.72
CA ALA A 133 -9.66 1.78 -16.90
C ALA A 133 -10.11 0.39 -16.44
N PRO A 134 -10.14 0.10 -15.12
CA PRO A 134 -10.61 -1.20 -14.67
C PRO A 134 -12.08 -1.40 -15.06
N GLY A 135 -12.39 -2.56 -15.64
CA GLY A 135 -13.76 -2.91 -16.02
C GLY A 135 -14.63 -3.25 -14.81
N GLY A 136 -15.95 -3.21 -15.02
CA GLY A 136 -16.95 -3.55 -14.01
C GLY A 136 -17.41 -2.37 -13.16
N PRO A 137 -18.12 -2.64 -12.06
CA PRO A 137 -18.76 -1.61 -11.25
C PRO A 137 -17.74 -1.03 -10.25
N VAL A 138 -16.86 -0.17 -10.75
CA VAL A 138 -15.84 0.55 -9.97
C VAL A 138 -15.84 2.04 -10.36
N PRO A 139 -15.33 2.93 -9.49
CA PRO A 139 -15.26 4.36 -9.80
C PRO A 139 -14.40 4.61 -11.04
N PRO A 140 -14.81 5.49 -11.98
CA PRO A 140 -13.96 5.88 -13.12
C PRO A 140 -12.62 6.52 -12.69
N THR A 141 -12.54 7.05 -11.47
CA THR A 141 -11.33 7.58 -10.84
C THR A 141 -10.28 6.50 -10.53
N ALA A 142 -10.64 5.22 -10.65
CA ALA A 142 -9.74 4.07 -10.51
C ALA A 142 -8.84 3.83 -11.73
N GLY A 143 -8.99 4.64 -12.79
CA GLY A 143 -8.11 4.58 -13.95
C GLY A 143 -6.64 4.83 -13.61
N GLU A 144 -5.75 4.31 -14.45
CA GLU A 144 -4.31 4.40 -14.23
C GLU A 144 -3.54 4.22 -15.52
N ILE A 145 -2.34 4.80 -15.59
CA ILE A 145 -1.38 4.50 -16.67
C ILE A 145 -0.58 3.27 -16.25
N ARG A 146 -0.43 2.31 -17.16
CA ARG A 146 0.41 1.11 -17.01
C ARG A 146 1.43 1.06 -18.13
N PHE A 147 2.41 0.16 -17.98
CA PHE A 147 3.38 -0.14 -19.02
C PHE A 147 3.24 -1.60 -19.47
N ARG A 148 2.99 -1.82 -20.75
CA ARG A 148 2.90 -3.16 -21.35
C ARG A 148 4.27 -3.53 -21.90
N VAL A 149 4.88 -4.61 -21.39
CA VAL A 149 6.20 -5.07 -21.83
C VAL A 149 6.08 -5.92 -23.08
N ILE A 150 6.69 -5.48 -24.18
CA ILE A 150 6.76 -6.28 -25.41
C ILE A 150 8.05 -7.10 -25.39
N PRO A 151 7.99 -8.45 -25.47
CA PRO A 151 9.18 -9.29 -25.52
C PRO A 151 10.12 -8.88 -26.65
N ARG A 152 11.43 -9.07 -26.43
CA ARG A 152 12.53 -8.56 -27.27
C ARG A 152 12.25 -8.65 -28.77
N GLY A 153 12.38 -7.52 -29.46
CA GLY A 153 12.19 -7.39 -30.89
C GLY A 153 11.77 -5.96 -31.28
N PRO A 154 11.59 -5.69 -32.58
CA PRO A 154 11.03 -4.43 -33.04
C PRO A 154 9.61 -4.22 -32.48
N PRO A 155 9.10 -2.98 -32.49
CA PRO A 155 7.75 -2.69 -32.04
C PRO A 155 6.74 -3.62 -32.72
N ASN A 156 5.94 -4.34 -31.94
CA ASN A 156 4.94 -5.27 -32.45
C ASN A 156 3.64 -5.16 -31.64
N LEU A 157 2.72 -4.36 -32.15
CA LEU A 157 1.42 -4.11 -31.51
C LEU A 157 0.51 -5.34 -31.48
N HIS A 158 0.70 -6.33 -32.36
CA HIS A 158 -0.09 -7.56 -32.32
C HIS A 158 0.13 -8.35 -31.02
N LEU A 159 1.29 -8.21 -30.40
CA LEU A 159 1.60 -8.84 -29.12
C LEU A 159 1.05 -8.08 -27.91
N PHE A 160 0.49 -6.88 -28.08
CA PHE A 160 0.10 -6.01 -26.97
C PHE A 160 -0.84 -6.69 -25.97
N ASN A 161 -1.89 -7.35 -26.48
CA ASN A 161 -2.89 -8.03 -25.63
C ASN A 161 -2.37 -9.34 -25.01
N GLN A 162 -1.35 -9.96 -25.61
CA GLN A 162 -0.73 -11.21 -25.13
C GLN A 162 0.41 -10.94 -24.15
N SER A 163 0.94 -9.72 -24.18
CA SER A 163 2.07 -9.27 -23.39
C SER A 163 1.68 -8.99 -21.94
N GLN A 164 2.66 -9.07 -21.03
CA GLN A 164 2.42 -8.81 -19.61
C GLN A 164 2.66 -7.34 -19.26
N ASN A 165 2.00 -6.88 -18.20
CA ASN A 165 2.32 -5.58 -17.63
C ASN A 165 3.68 -5.64 -16.93
N LEU A 166 4.41 -4.54 -17.01
CA LEU A 166 5.56 -4.30 -16.16
C LEU A 166 5.12 -4.41 -14.70
N LEU A 167 5.92 -5.03 -13.85
CA LEU A 167 5.64 -5.13 -12.43
C LEU A 167 6.34 -3.99 -11.68
N SER A 168 5.65 -3.35 -10.72
CA SER A 168 6.24 -2.29 -9.90
C SER A 168 7.40 -2.82 -9.06
N ASP A 169 7.26 -4.06 -8.64
CA ASP A 169 8.21 -4.78 -7.83
C ASP A 169 8.07 -6.27 -8.17
N SER A 170 9.13 -6.91 -8.66
CA SER A 170 9.12 -8.35 -8.95
C SER A 170 8.73 -9.17 -7.72
N GLU A 171 9.04 -8.68 -6.51
CA GLU A 171 8.70 -9.35 -5.26
C GLU A 171 7.24 -9.17 -4.87
N ARG A 172 6.61 -8.04 -5.23
CA ARG A 172 5.20 -7.78 -4.89
C ARG A 172 4.23 -8.32 -5.94
N GLY A 173 4.69 -8.56 -7.17
CA GLY A 173 3.88 -9.15 -8.23
C GLY A 173 2.72 -8.29 -8.74
N LEU A 174 2.63 -7.02 -8.34
CA LEU A 174 1.61 -6.09 -8.83
C LEU A 174 2.12 -5.33 -10.07
N PRO A 175 1.24 -5.08 -11.06
CA PRO A 175 1.58 -4.20 -12.17
C PRO A 175 2.10 -2.85 -11.69
N TRP A 176 3.13 -2.34 -12.35
CA TRP A 176 3.49 -0.94 -12.29
C TRP A 176 2.32 -0.12 -12.81
N HIS A 177 1.98 0.92 -12.06
CA HIS A 177 0.87 1.77 -12.39
C HIS A 177 1.08 3.19 -11.86
N LEU A 178 0.50 4.15 -12.55
CA LEU A 178 0.41 5.54 -12.15
C LEU A 178 -1.08 5.92 -12.04
N PRO A 179 -1.65 5.99 -10.81
CA PRO A 179 -3.07 6.22 -10.61
C PRO A 179 -3.55 7.57 -11.16
N LEU A 180 -4.77 7.62 -11.70
CA LEU A 180 -5.38 8.86 -12.22
C LEU A 180 -5.44 9.95 -11.15
N THR A 181 -5.71 9.60 -9.89
CA THR A 181 -5.70 10.56 -8.77
C THR A 181 -4.32 11.21 -8.59
N THR A 182 -3.25 10.46 -8.81
CA THR A 182 -1.87 10.98 -8.74
C THR A 182 -1.54 11.86 -9.95
N ILE A 183 -1.95 11.45 -11.15
CA ILE A 183 -1.79 12.22 -12.40
C ILE A 183 -2.52 13.56 -12.31
N ALA A 184 -3.75 13.51 -11.82
CA ALA A 184 -4.62 14.67 -11.73
C ALA A 184 -4.14 15.68 -10.68
N ALA A 185 -3.58 15.23 -9.56
CA ALA A 185 -3.21 16.11 -8.44
C ALA A 185 -1.81 16.72 -8.51
N ARG A 186 -0.89 16.21 -9.36
CA ARG A 186 0.52 16.66 -9.38
C ARG A 186 0.90 17.33 -10.69
N ASP A 187 1.48 18.52 -10.63
CA ASP A 187 1.83 19.29 -11.83
C ASP A 187 2.90 18.64 -12.70
N SER A 188 3.79 17.85 -12.09
CA SER A 188 4.79 17.04 -12.80
C SER A 188 4.20 16.01 -13.78
N TYR A 189 2.88 15.80 -13.77
CA TYR A 189 2.18 14.87 -14.66
C TYR A 189 1.24 15.58 -15.66
N GLN A 190 1.46 16.88 -15.90
CA GLN A 190 0.72 17.65 -16.89
C GLN A 190 0.67 16.97 -18.26
N VAL A 191 1.80 16.43 -18.76
CA VAL A 191 1.86 15.69 -20.03
C VAL A 191 0.82 14.58 -20.11
N TYR A 192 0.69 13.77 -19.05
CA TYR A 192 -0.29 12.70 -19.04
C TYR A 192 -1.72 13.23 -19.00
N ARG A 193 -2.00 14.32 -18.28
CA ARG A 193 -3.32 14.96 -18.26
C ARG A 193 -3.76 15.42 -19.64
N GLU A 194 -2.86 16.11 -20.35
CA GLU A 194 -3.13 16.65 -21.68
C GLU A 194 -3.42 15.54 -22.70
N VAL A 195 -2.62 14.47 -22.70
CA VAL A 195 -2.85 13.32 -23.58
C VAL A 195 -4.16 12.61 -23.25
N LEU A 196 -4.47 12.39 -21.96
CA LEU A 196 -5.72 11.74 -21.54
C LEU A 196 -6.97 12.54 -21.94
N LEU A 197 -6.91 13.87 -21.83
CA LEU A 197 -8.00 14.77 -22.23
C LEU A 197 -8.14 14.82 -23.76
N ARG A 198 -7.03 14.99 -24.49
CA ARG A 198 -7.03 15.04 -25.95
C ARG A 198 -7.61 13.76 -26.56
N ASP A 199 -7.20 12.61 -26.04
CA ASP A 199 -7.62 11.30 -26.56
C ASP A 199 -9.04 10.92 -26.11
N GLY A 200 -9.72 11.77 -25.32
CA GLY A 200 -11.06 11.50 -24.78
C GLY A 200 -11.11 10.33 -23.80
N LEU A 201 -9.96 9.90 -23.26
CA LEU A 201 -9.87 8.80 -22.30
C LEU A 201 -10.41 9.17 -20.91
N VAL A 202 -10.38 10.47 -20.59
CA VAL A 202 -10.85 11.07 -19.34
C VAL A 202 -11.53 12.40 -19.67
N SER A 203 -12.65 12.71 -19.02
CA SER A 203 -13.30 14.02 -19.14
C SER A 203 -12.69 15.05 -18.17
N PRO A 204 -12.79 16.36 -18.46
CA PRO A 204 -12.35 17.41 -17.54
C PRO A 204 -12.94 17.26 -16.12
N GLU A 205 -14.22 16.89 -16.02
CA GLU A 205 -14.93 16.70 -14.75
C GLU A 205 -14.42 15.48 -13.99
N LEU A 206 -14.08 14.40 -14.70
CA LEU A 206 -13.46 13.22 -14.08
C LEU A 206 -12.06 13.56 -13.57
N LEU A 207 -11.27 14.30 -14.35
CA LEU A 207 -9.93 14.71 -13.96
C LEU A 207 -9.95 15.65 -12.75
N ALA A 208 -10.87 16.61 -12.71
CA ALA A 208 -11.06 17.51 -11.56
C ALA A 208 -11.38 16.75 -10.27
N ARG A 209 -12.30 15.77 -10.34
CA ARG A 209 -12.63 14.88 -9.22
C ARG A 209 -11.44 14.04 -8.78
N ALA A 210 -10.73 13.43 -9.72
CA ALA A 210 -9.53 12.67 -9.41
C ALA A 210 -8.45 13.55 -8.74
N ALA A 211 -8.32 14.82 -9.13
CA ALA A 211 -7.39 15.76 -8.52
C ALA A 211 -7.77 16.09 -7.07
N GLU A 212 -9.06 16.25 -6.77
CA GLU A 212 -9.55 16.43 -5.40
C GLU A 212 -9.18 15.24 -4.51
N MET A 213 -9.55 14.02 -4.95
CA MET A 213 -9.19 12.78 -4.25
C MET A 213 -7.66 12.62 -4.08
N GLY A 214 -6.89 13.00 -5.10
CA GLY A 214 -5.44 12.93 -5.06
C GLY A 214 -4.80 13.92 -4.09
N ARG A 215 -5.38 15.12 -3.93
CA ARG A 215 -4.90 16.11 -2.95
C ARG A 215 -5.11 15.64 -1.52
N GLU A 216 -6.22 14.96 -1.23
CA GLU A 216 -6.46 14.33 0.09
C GLU A 216 -5.35 13.34 0.44
N VAL A 217 -4.97 12.49 -0.52
CA VAL A 217 -3.88 11.51 -0.40
C VAL A 217 -2.52 12.16 -0.16
N LEU A 218 -2.21 13.23 -0.89
CA LEU A 218 -0.93 13.93 -0.80
C LEU A 218 -0.82 14.76 0.49
N GLY A 219 -1.95 15.26 1.00
CA GLY A 219 -2.03 16.00 2.25
C GLY A 219 -1.91 15.12 3.50
N GLU A 220 -2.36 13.86 3.43
CA GLU A 220 -2.18 12.92 4.53
C GLU A 220 -0.71 12.48 4.67
N ARG A 221 -0.05 13.02 5.70
CA ARG A 221 1.28 12.59 6.18
C ARG A 221 1.21 11.18 6.78
N SER A 222 0.93 10.17 5.95
CA SER A 222 1.12 8.78 6.33
C SER A 222 2.62 8.58 6.55
N GLY A 223 3.05 8.44 7.81
CA GLY A 223 4.44 8.38 8.26
C GLY A 223 5.31 7.32 7.57
N GLY A 224 5.69 7.57 6.32
CA GLY A 224 6.58 6.76 5.50
C GLY A 224 5.97 5.52 4.82
N ARG A 225 4.81 5.02 5.22
CA ARG A 225 4.20 3.80 4.60
C ARG A 225 3.00 4.14 3.72
N LYS A 226 3.14 3.87 2.41
CA LYS A 226 2.09 4.06 1.40
C LYS A 226 0.97 3.03 1.60
N ALA A 227 -0.21 3.47 2.04
CA ALA A 227 -1.40 2.62 2.09
C ALA A 227 -1.77 2.12 0.69
N GLN A 228 -2.26 0.89 0.59
CA GLN A 228 -2.71 0.34 -0.69
C GLN A 228 -4.13 0.81 -0.98
N VAL A 229 -4.33 1.42 -2.15
CA VAL A 229 -5.65 1.89 -2.58
C VAL A 229 -6.42 0.75 -3.24
N VAL A 230 -7.56 0.40 -2.66
CA VAL A 230 -8.47 -0.63 -3.16
C VAL A 230 -9.74 0.04 -3.67
N HIS A 231 -10.01 -0.08 -4.97
CA HIS A 231 -11.17 0.47 -5.64
C HIS A 231 -12.30 -0.55 -5.86
N GLY A 232 -12.03 -1.84 -5.72
CA GLY A 232 -13.05 -2.86 -5.92
C GLY A 232 -12.74 -4.19 -5.22
N PHE A 233 -13.79 -4.98 -5.00
CA PHE A 233 -13.62 -6.38 -4.68
C PHE A 233 -12.88 -7.11 -5.80
N ARG A 234 -12.16 -8.18 -5.45
CA ARG A 234 -11.30 -8.97 -6.35
C ARG A 234 -10.05 -8.26 -6.85
N GLN A 235 -9.89 -6.96 -6.64
CA GLN A 235 -8.63 -6.27 -6.91
C GLN A 235 -7.49 -6.87 -6.05
N PRO A 236 -6.40 -7.34 -6.67
CA PRO A 236 -5.25 -7.85 -5.95
C PRO A 236 -4.53 -6.74 -5.19
N TRP A 237 -4.10 -7.06 -3.97
CA TRP A 237 -3.26 -6.23 -3.12
C TRP A 237 -2.21 -7.11 -2.43
N PHE A 238 -1.06 -6.52 -2.13
CA PHE A 238 0.06 -7.22 -1.52
C PHE A 238 -0.14 -7.38 0.00
N ILE A 239 0.23 -8.53 0.55
CA ILE A 239 0.33 -8.73 2.00
C ILE A 239 1.66 -9.38 2.35
N ASP A 240 2.25 -8.89 3.44
CA ASP A 240 3.29 -9.58 4.19
C ASP A 240 2.63 -10.12 5.47
N PHE A 241 2.54 -11.44 5.59
CA PHE A 241 1.90 -12.09 6.73
C PHE A 241 2.65 -11.84 8.04
N GLY A 242 3.93 -11.51 8.02
CA GLY A 242 4.71 -11.14 9.21
C GLY A 242 4.45 -9.71 9.70
N SER A 243 3.85 -8.84 8.88
CA SER A 243 3.64 -7.44 9.27
C SER A 243 2.65 -7.31 10.41
N LYS A 244 3.00 -6.53 11.45
CA LYS A 244 2.13 -6.28 12.62
C LYS A 244 0.84 -5.53 12.27
N VAL A 245 0.87 -4.73 11.21
CA VAL A 245 -0.26 -3.92 10.73
C VAL A 245 -0.32 -3.89 9.20
N HIS A 246 -1.50 -3.66 8.66
CA HIS A 246 -1.76 -3.49 7.24
C HIS A 246 -2.52 -2.19 6.99
N TRP A 247 -2.24 -1.54 5.88
CA TRP A 247 -2.73 -0.21 5.54
C TRP A 247 -3.49 -0.26 4.22
N TRP A 248 -4.79 0.06 4.26
CA TRP A 248 -5.63 0.17 3.07
C TRP A 248 -6.42 1.47 3.09
N TRP A 249 -6.54 2.04 1.91
CA TRP A 249 -7.50 3.09 1.61
C TRP A 249 -8.49 2.58 0.57
N PHE A 250 -9.72 3.05 0.62
CA PHE A 250 -10.78 2.54 -0.23
C PHE A 250 -11.33 3.63 -1.13
N MET A 251 -11.33 3.39 -2.44
CA MET A 251 -11.84 4.36 -3.40
C MET A 251 -13.35 4.26 -3.49
N GLY A 252 -14.03 5.33 -3.09
CA GLY A 252 -15.46 5.54 -3.37
C GLY A 252 -15.67 6.24 -4.71
N ALA A 253 -16.93 6.52 -5.03
CA ALA A 253 -17.30 7.19 -6.27
C ALA A 253 -16.73 8.62 -6.39
N ASP A 254 -16.60 9.31 -5.26
CA ASP A 254 -16.28 10.74 -5.16
C ASP A 254 -15.11 11.06 -4.23
N LYS A 255 -14.75 10.15 -3.31
CA LYS A 255 -13.69 10.39 -2.32
C LYS A 255 -12.86 9.16 -2.01
N LEU A 256 -11.70 9.37 -1.40
CA LEU A 256 -10.90 8.27 -0.86
C LEU A 256 -11.19 8.11 0.64
N HIS A 257 -11.59 6.92 1.03
CA HIS A 257 -11.83 6.58 2.43
C HIS A 257 -10.54 6.11 3.07
N THR A 258 -10.01 6.92 3.97
CA THR A 258 -8.80 6.61 4.72
C THR A 258 -9.20 5.82 5.96
N THR A 259 -8.39 4.82 6.30
CA THR A 259 -8.65 3.93 7.44
C THR A 259 -7.40 3.83 8.28
N PRO A 260 -7.52 3.76 9.62
CA PRO A 260 -6.35 3.51 10.44
C PRO A 260 -5.83 2.11 10.19
N PRO A 261 -4.56 1.86 10.54
CA PRO A 261 -3.94 0.57 10.32
C PRO A 261 -4.81 -0.54 10.90
N MET A 262 -5.05 -1.57 10.10
CA MET A 262 -5.62 -2.79 10.61
C MET A 262 -4.50 -3.58 11.27
N PRO A 263 -4.67 -4.06 12.52
CA PRO A 263 -3.76 -5.06 13.06
C PRO A 263 -3.66 -6.26 12.13
N ASN A 264 -2.58 -7.03 12.25
CA ASN A 264 -2.40 -8.23 11.45
C ASN A 264 -3.67 -9.08 11.42
N ILE A 265 -4.17 -9.39 10.23
CA ILE A 265 -5.48 -10.04 10.05
C ILE A 265 -5.55 -11.44 10.64
N LEU A 266 -4.41 -12.09 10.82
CA LEU A 266 -4.26 -13.42 11.39
C LEU A 266 -3.89 -13.38 12.88
N SER A 267 -3.71 -12.20 13.49
CA SER A 267 -3.45 -12.06 14.92
C SER A 267 -4.72 -12.20 15.77
N TRP A 268 -4.55 -12.73 16.98
CA TRP A 268 -5.57 -12.74 18.03
C TRP A 268 -5.32 -11.65 19.05
N LYS A 269 -6.39 -11.09 19.60
CA LYS A 269 -6.31 -10.23 20.78
C LYS A 269 -6.21 -11.14 22.01
N VAL A 270 -5.21 -10.89 22.86
CA VAL A 270 -5.00 -11.65 24.10
C VAL A 270 -4.76 -10.63 25.20
N GLY A 271 -5.77 -10.42 26.05
CA GLY A 271 -5.76 -9.32 27.01
C GLY A 271 -5.76 -7.95 26.29
N GLN A 272 -4.76 -7.11 26.57
CA GLN A 272 -4.55 -5.82 25.89
C GLN A 272 -3.64 -5.94 24.66
N ASP A 273 -2.91 -7.05 24.53
CA ASP A 273 -1.94 -7.25 23.47
C ASP A 273 -2.52 -8.05 22.30
N ARG A 274 -1.72 -8.15 21.23
CA ARG A 274 -2.00 -9.02 20.09
C ARG A 274 -0.85 -9.98 19.87
N THR A 275 -1.20 -11.20 19.48
CA THR A 275 -0.20 -12.18 19.06
C THR A 275 0.50 -11.71 17.79
N PRO A 276 1.76 -12.10 17.57
CA PRO A 276 2.31 -12.14 16.22
C PRO A 276 1.42 -12.94 15.27
N SER A 277 1.62 -12.76 13.96
CA SER A 277 1.01 -13.66 12.98
C SER A 277 1.50 -15.09 13.18
N PRO A 278 0.67 -16.12 12.99
CA PRO A 278 1.12 -17.51 12.98
C PRO A 278 2.02 -17.85 11.78
N TRP A 279 1.96 -17.05 10.71
CA TRP A 279 2.62 -17.33 9.44
C TRP A 279 3.51 -16.16 8.99
N LEU A 280 4.64 -16.50 8.38
CA LEU A 280 5.51 -15.62 7.61
C LEU A 280 5.33 -15.90 6.12
N GLY A 281 5.81 -14.98 5.30
CA GLY A 281 5.72 -15.04 3.84
C GLY A 281 4.84 -13.93 3.27
N THR A 282 4.75 -13.88 1.96
CA THR A 282 4.12 -12.79 1.21
C THR A 282 3.19 -13.34 0.14
N ALA A 283 2.10 -12.62 -0.12
CA ALA A 283 1.10 -13.03 -1.10
C ALA A 283 0.42 -11.82 -1.75
N LEU A 284 -0.19 -12.08 -2.90
CA LEU A 284 -1.30 -11.29 -3.42
C LEU A 284 -2.59 -11.86 -2.87
N CYS A 285 -3.39 -10.98 -2.27
CA CYS A 285 -4.72 -11.28 -1.77
C CYS A 285 -5.74 -10.37 -2.42
N SER A 286 -7.01 -10.76 -2.38
CA SER A 286 -8.11 -9.88 -2.74
C SER A 286 -9.24 -9.98 -1.72
N PHE A 287 -9.99 -8.90 -1.57
CA PHE A 287 -11.24 -8.92 -0.82
C PHE A 287 -12.35 -9.53 -1.65
N PHE A 288 -13.24 -10.28 -1.00
CA PHE A 288 -14.44 -10.86 -1.60
C PHE A 288 -15.66 -10.58 -0.71
N PRO A 289 -16.81 -10.19 -1.28
CA PRO A 289 -18.05 -10.16 -0.52
C PRO A 289 -18.49 -11.60 -0.22
N ASP A 290 -19.04 -11.84 0.96
CA ASP A 290 -19.68 -13.10 1.29
C ASP A 290 -21.17 -13.06 0.94
N ALA A 291 -21.57 -13.88 -0.02
CA ALA A 291 -22.95 -13.97 -0.50
C ALA A 291 -23.73 -15.13 0.14
N HIS A 292 -23.21 -15.75 1.20
CA HIS A 292 -23.87 -16.88 1.84
C HIS A 292 -25.30 -16.52 2.30
N PRO A 293 -26.34 -17.32 2.01
CA PRO A 293 -27.74 -16.96 2.29
C PRO A 293 -28.03 -16.60 3.76
N ARG A 294 -27.33 -17.24 4.70
CA ARG A 294 -27.44 -16.94 6.15
C ARG A 294 -26.94 -15.54 6.54
N LEU A 295 -26.13 -14.91 5.69
CA LEU A 295 -25.58 -13.57 5.90
C LEU A 295 -26.39 -12.51 5.12
N ARG A 296 -27.60 -12.86 4.66
CA ARG A 296 -28.46 -11.92 3.92
C ARG A 296 -28.72 -10.67 4.78
N GLY A 297 -28.40 -9.51 4.22
CA GLY A 297 -28.51 -8.22 4.90
C GLY A 297 -27.27 -7.83 5.73
N HIS A 298 -26.22 -8.65 5.74
CA HIS A 298 -24.93 -8.32 6.34
C HIS A 298 -23.89 -8.10 5.25
N ARG A 299 -23.02 -7.10 5.44
CA ARG A 299 -21.90 -6.83 4.55
C ARG A 299 -20.66 -7.52 5.11
N VAL A 300 -20.51 -8.79 4.77
CA VAL A 300 -19.39 -9.61 5.25
C VAL A 300 -18.30 -9.69 4.18
N VAL A 301 -17.06 -9.46 4.59
CA VAL A 301 -15.88 -9.53 3.73
C VAL A 301 -15.04 -10.74 4.09
N LYS A 302 -14.58 -11.45 3.06
CA LYS A 302 -13.55 -12.50 3.11
C LYS A 302 -12.30 -12.05 2.39
N ILE A 303 -11.18 -12.71 2.70
CA ILE A 303 -9.91 -12.51 1.99
C ILE A 303 -9.52 -13.82 1.31
N LYS A 304 -9.22 -13.75 0.01
CA LYS A 304 -8.72 -14.90 -0.76
C LYS A 304 -7.26 -14.66 -1.13
N VAL A 305 -6.43 -15.68 -0.97
CA VAL A 305 -5.06 -15.70 -1.49
C VAL A 305 -5.16 -15.95 -3.00
N VAL A 306 -4.69 -14.99 -3.79
CA VAL A 306 -4.66 -15.07 -5.24
C VAL A 306 -3.39 -15.77 -5.71
N LYS A 307 -2.24 -15.38 -5.13
CA LYS A 307 -0.92 -15.89 -5.49
C LYS A 307 0.03 -15.78 -4.31
N LEU A 308 0.86 -16.79 -4.07
CA LEU A 308 1.96 -16.74 -3.12
C LEU A 308 3.18 -16.13 -3.82
N LEU A 309 3.84 -15.22 -3.14
CA LEU A 309 5.02 -14.51 -3.65
C LEU A 309 6.31 -15.02 -2.99
N SER A 310 6.18 -15.54 -1.77
CA SER A 310 7.22 -16.32 -1.09
C SER A 310 6.60 -17.51 -0.36
N PRO A 311 7.39 -18.56 -0.05
CA PRO A 311 6.91 -19.70 0.71
C PRO A 311 6.31 -19.28 2.05
N ILE A 312 5.19 -19.90 2.40
CA ILE A 312 4.58 -19.73 3.72
C ILE A 312 5.34 -20.59 4.73
N THR A 313 5.73 -19.99 5.84
CA THR A 313 6.44 -20.69 6.91
C THR A 313 5.85 -20.34 8.28
N PRO A 314 5.90 -21.25 9.27
CA PRO A 314 5.46 -20.93 10.63
C PRO A 314 6.30 -19.79 11.23
N ASN A 315 5.64 -18.82 11.87
CA ASN A 315 6.34 -17.75 12.56
C ASN A 315 6.88 -18.24 13.91
N PRO A 316 8.19 -18.21 14.20
CA PRO A 316 8.75 -18.64 15.48
C PRO A 316 8.31 -17.75 16.66
N GLU A 317 7.93 -16.50 16.42
CA GLU A 317 7.42 -15.60 17.48
C GLU A 317 5.97 -15.90 17.90
N PHE A 318 5.26 -16.74 17.14
CA PHE A 318 3.88 -17.10 17.48
C PHE A 318 3.85 -17.99 18.74
N PRO A 319 3.03 -17.68 19.76
CA PRO A 319 3.02 -18.41 21.02
C PRO A 319 2.75 -19.90 20.86
N GLU A 320 3.61 -20.72 21.46
CA GLU A 320 3.54 -22.18 21.36
C GLU A 320 2.23 -22.71 21.95
N GLU A 321 1.72 -22.07 23.00
CA GLU A 321 0.48 -22.46 23.67
C GLU A 321 -0.76 -22.30 22.80
N LEU A 322 -0.66 -21.51 21.71
CA LEU A 322 -1.72 -21.18 20.76
C LEU A 322 -1.57 -21.90 19.42
N ARG A 323 -0.49 -22.67 19.20
CA ARG A 323 -0.25 -23.42 17.94
C ARG A 323 -1.38 -24.36 17.55
N TYR A 324 -2.09 -24.90 18.53
CA TYR A 324 -3.25 -25.76 18.29
C TYR A 324 -4.33 -25.07 17.44
N LEU A 325 -4.46 -23.73 17.52
CA LEU A 325 -5.42 -22.96 16.72
C LEU A 325 -5.14 -23.03 15.23
N VAL A 326 -3.88 -23.23 14.83
CA VAL A 326 -3.38 -23.21 13.45
C VAL A 326 -2.73 -24.54 13.02
N SER A 327 -2.96 -25.59 13.80
CA SER A 327 -2.38 -26.92 13.56
C SER A 327 -2.98 -27.65 12.36
N ALA A 328 -4.20 -27.28 11.96
CA ALA A 328 -4.86 -27.87 10.80
C ALA A 328 -4.22 -27.37 9.50
N PRO A 329 -3.98 -28.25 8.51
CA PRO A 329 -3.37 -27.86 7.23
C PRO A 329 -4.08 -26.69 6.54
N GLU A 330 -5.41 -26.61 6.67
CA GLU A 330 -6.24 -25.57 6.06
C GLU A 330 -6.04 -24.18 6.67
N ALA A 331 -5.43 -24.08 7.86
CA ALA A 331 -5.11 -22.81 8.50
C ALA A 331 -3.92 -22.09 7.84
N GLU A 332 -3.08 -22.83 7.12
CA GLU A 332 -1.98 -22.29 6.32
C GLU A 332 -2.52 -21.56 5.07
N PRO A 333 -2.10 -20.31 4.81
CA PRO A 333 -2.41 -19.60 3.57
C PRO A 333 -1.97 -20.38 2.33
N ARG A 334 -2.90 -20.64 1.40
CA ARG A 334 -2.65 -21.38 0.15
C ARG A 334 -3.22 -20.64 -1.03
N GLU A 335 -2.55 -20.69 -2.18
CA GLU A 335 -3.07 -20.12 -3.43
C GLU A 335 -4.49 -20.64 -3.72
N GLY A 336 -5.38 -19.72 -4.10
CA GLY A 336 -6.76 -20.04 -4.41
C GLY A 336 -7.66 -20.26 -3.19
N ALA A 337 -7.13 -20.32 -1.96
CA ALA A 337 -7.91 -20.51 -0.74
C ALA A 337 -8.33 -19.19 -0.07
N PHE A 338 -9.41 -19.24 0.70
CA PHE A 338 -9.77 -18.15 1.62
C PHE A 338 -8.92 -18.24 2.88
N LEU A 339 -8.44 -17.10 3.37
CA LEU A 339 -7.69 -17.03 4.61
C LEU A 339 -8.54 -17.50 5.78
N ARG A 340 -7.86 -18.08 6.78
CA ARG A 340 -8.43 -18.50 8.05
C ARG A 340 -7.74 -17.82 9.21
N ARG A 341 -8.49 -17.55 10.27
CA ARG A 341 -7.93 -17.13 11.56
C ARG A 341 -8.16 -18.25 12.56
N GLY A 342 -7.29 -19.25 12.46
CA GLY A 342 -7.42 -20.52 13.16
C GLY A 342 -8.30 -21.48 12.38
N GLN A 343 -9.25 -22.14 13.06
CA GLN A 343 -10.24 -22.99 12.39
C GLN A 343 -11.23 -22.22 11.49
N PRO A 344 -11.86 -21.10 11.91
CA PRO A 344 -12.83 -20.41 11.05
C PRO A 344 -12.17 -19.65 9.90
N LEU A 345 -12.92 -19.47 8.81
CA LEU A 345 -12.57 -18.52 7.76
C LEU A 345 -12.40 -17.13 8.38
N TRP A 346 -11.42 -16.39 7.87
CA TRP A 346 -11.34 -14.98 8.15
C TRP A 346 -12.56 -14.30 7.50
N GLN A 347 -13.39 -13.70 8.35
CA GLN A 347 -14.56 -12.95 7.97
C GLN A 347 -14.64 -11.70 8.83
N MET A 348 -15.06 -10.60 8.20
CA MET A 348 -15.36 -9.37 8.89
C MET A 348 -16.76 -8.89 8.48
N ASP A 349 -17.69 -8.88 9.43
CA ASP A 349 -18.95 -8.16 9.26
C ASP A 349 -18.69 -6.67 9.43
N VAL A 350 -18.79 -5.93 8.33
CA VAL A 350 -18.50 -4.48 8.26
C VAL A 350 -19.47 -3.69 9.12
N ASP A 351 -20.68 -4.21 9.34
CA ASP A 351 -21.77 -3.54 10.06
C ASP A 351 -21.84 -3.94 11.54
N ARG A 352 -20.91 -4.79 12.01
CA ARG A 352 -20.88 -5.20 13.41
C ARG A 352 -20.58 -4.03 14.34
N GLU A 353 -21.26 -4.01 15.48
CA GLU A 353 -20.97 -3.06 16.56
C GLU A 353 -19.49 -3.16 17.00
N GLY A 354 -18.84 -2.01 17.18
CA GLY A 354 -17.42 -1.91 17.49
C GLY A 354 -16.48 -1.88 16.28
N VAL A 355 -16.97 -2.08 15.05
CA VAL A 355 -16.20 -1.75 13.85
C VAL A 355 -16.07 -0.24 13.74
N GLU A 356 -14.84 0.22 13.66
CA GLU A 356 -14.50 1.64 13.58
C GLU A 356 -15.07 2.32 12.33
N LYS A 357 -15.49 3.58 12.47
CA LYS A 357 -16.14 4.38 11.42
C LYS A 357 -15.37 4.38 10.10
N GLY A 358 -14.06 4.68 10.11
CA GLY A 358 -13.26 4.73 8.88
C GLY A 358 -13.24 3.40 8.12
N ARG A 359 -13.08 2.28 8.85
CA ARG A 359 -13.14 0.93 8.25
C ARG A 359 -14.53 0.61 7.69
N ARG A 360 -15.60 0.97 8.43
CA ARG A 360 -16.99 0.75 8.00
C ARG A 360 -17.30 1.51 6.71
N GLU A 361 -16.90 2.77 6.64
CA GLU A 361 -17.08 3.60 5.46
C GLU A 361 -16.23 3.12 4.28
N GLY A 362 -14.96 2.76 4.52
CA GLY A 362 -14.06 2.28 3.47
C GLY A 362 -14.51 0.98 2.82
N PHE A 363 -14.80 -0.06 3.61
CA PHE A 363 -15.39 -1.28 3.03
C PHE A 363 -16.78 -1.04 2.47
N GLY A 364 -17.54 -0.12 3.08
CA GLY A 364 -18.83 0.30 2.56
C GLY A 364 -18.76 0.87 1.14
N ALA A 365 -17.70 1.62 0.83
CA ALA A 365 -17.43 2.10 -0.52
C ALA A 365 -17.24 0.95 -1.52
N LEU A 366 -16.53 -0.13 -1.14
CA LEU A 366 -16.38 -1.30 -2.02
C LEU A 366 -17.71 -2.01 -2.32
N PHE A 367 -18.60 -2.11 -1.32
CA PHE A 367 -19.95 -2.64 -1.52
C PHE A 367 -20.79 -1.73 -2.41
N ALA A 368 -20.73 -0.41 -2.18
CA ALA A 368 -21.44 0.58 -2.98
C ALA A 368 -20.98 0.55 -4.44
N ASN A 369 -19.66 0.46 -4.68
CA ASN A 369 -19.09 0.31 -6.02
C ASN A 369 -19.67 -0.91 -6.71
N LEU A 370 -19.74 -2.06 -6.04
CA LEU A 370 -20.30 -3.30 -6.58
C LEU A 370 -21.83 -3.29 -6.79
N GLY A 371 -22.53 -2.21 -6.42
CA GLY A 371 -24.00 -2.13 -6.46
C GLY A 371 -24.69 -3.04 -5.44
N LEU A 372 -23.96 -3.50 -4.43
CA LEU A 372 -24.47 -4.32 -3.33
C LEU A 372 -25.09 -3.43 -2.24
N PRO A 373 -26.02 -3.97 -1.41
CA PRO A 373 -26.96 -3.16 -0.66
C PRO A 373 -26.30 -2.05 0.18
N PRO A 374 -26.96 -0.87 0.26
CA PRO A 374 -26.42 0.29 0.94
C PRO A 374 -26.17 0.04 2.43
N LEU A 375 -25.37 0.91 3.04
CA LEU A 375 -25.08 0.95 4.47
C LEU A 375 -26.34 0.70 5.31
N ARG A 376 -26.33 -0.33 6.18
CA ARG A 376 -27.32 -0.43 7.26
C ARG A 376 -27.03 0.74 8.20
N THR A 377 -27.86 1.77 8.14
CA THR A 377 -27.81 2.87 9.12
C THR A 377 -28.36 2.36 10.46
N ASP A 378 -27.90 2.93 11.58
CA ASP A 378 -28.31 2.53 12.94
C ASP A 378 -29.83 2.52 13.16
N LYS A 379 -30.59 3.21 12.30
CA LYS A 379 -32.06 3.21 12.29
C LYS A 379 -32.65 1.84 11.94
N ALA A 380 -31.98 1.04 11.10
CA ALA A 380 -32.42 -0.30 10.71
C ALA A 380 -32.18 -1.34 11.83
N LEU A 381 -31.21 -1.12 12.71
CA LEU A 381 -30.97 -1.97 13.89
C LEU A 381 -32.01 -1.75 15.00
N ARG A 382 -32.72 -0.61 14.98
CA ARG A 382 -33.78 -0.27 15.95
C ARG A 382 -35.17 -0.76 15.55
N GLN A 383 -35.34 -1.38 14.38
CA GLN A 383 -36.59 -2.09 14.08
C GLN A 383 -36.62 -3.38 14.89
N LYS A 384 -37.09 -3.25 16.14
CA LYS A 384 -37.61 -4.38 16.91
C LYS A 384 -38.60 -5.14 16.02
N VAL A 385 -38.42 -6.45 15.95
CA VAL A 385 -39.46 -7.36 15.46
C VAL A 385 -40.72 -7.07 16.30
N PRO A 386 -41.85 -6.71 15.68
CA PRO A 386 -43.10 -6.59 16.42
C PRO A 386 -43.52 -8.00 16.85
N GLY A 387 -43.47 -8.28 18.15
CA GLY A 387 -44.01 -9.51 18.72
C GLY A 387 -43.00 -10.41 19.44
N GLU A 388 -42.31 -9.90 20.45
CA GLU A 388 -41.92 -10.71 21.60
C GLU A 388 -42.18 -9.87 22.87
N GLU A 389 -43.44 -9.91 23.32
CA GLU A 389 -43.73 -9.73 24.74
C GLU A 389 -43.32 -11.01 25.45
N LEU A 390 -42.37 -10.89 26.39
CA LEU A 390 -42.25 -11.84 27.49
C LEU A 390 -42.09 -11.05 28.78
N THR A 391 -43.14 -11.18 29.58
CA THR A 391 -43.25 -10.83 30.98
C THR A 391 -42.17 -11.53 31.81
N SER A 392 -41.56 -10.81 32.75
CA SER A 392 -41.46 -11.26 34.14
C SER A 392 -40.82 -10.17 35.01
N GLN A 393 -41.55 -9.87 36.08
CA GLN A 393 -41.11 -9.11 37.24
C GLN A 393 -40.00 -9.86 37.99
N GLY A 394 -39.20 -9.12 38.77
CA GLY A 394 -38.73 -9.60 40.07
C GLY A 394 -37.24 -9.42 40.35
N GLY A 395 -36.93 -8.45 41.22
CA GLY A 395 -36.13 -8.78 42.42
C GLY A 395 -34.61 -8.60 42.38
N LEU A 396 -34.19 -7.61 43.18
CA LEU A 396 -33.06 -7.63 44.11
C LEU A 396 -31.67 -7.17 43.62
N LYS A 397 -31.34 -5.97 44.10
CA LYS A 397 -30.00 -5.50 44.43
C LYS A 397 -29.30 -6.50 45.38
N GLY A 398 -28.04 -6.82 45.08
CA GLY A 398 -27.08 -7.43 46.00
C GLY A 398 -25.66 -7.12 45.54
N GLN A 399 -24.93 -6.37 46.35
CA GLN A 399 -23.49 -6.08 46.23
C GLN A 399 -22.65 -7.20 46.88
N SER A 400 -21.33 -7.09 46.71
CA SER A 400 -20.19 -7.90 47.23
C SER A 400 -19.75 -9.03 46.28
N SER A 401 -18.60 -8.89 45.60
CA SER A 401 -17.20 -8.98 46.08
C SER A 401 -16.83 -10.41 46.44
N GLU A 402 -16.00 -11.03 45.60
CA GLU A 402 -14.79 -11.73 46.07
C GLU A 402 -13.84 -12.07 44.92
N ASP A 403 -12.59 -11.72 45.15
CA ASP A 403 -11.42 -11.98 44.33
C ASP A 403 -11.16 -13.48 44.15
N ARG A 404 -10.97 -13.91 42.91
CA ARG A 404 -10.12 -15.06 42.59
C ARG A 404 -9.22 -14.71 41.41
N GLU A 405 -8.05 -14.20 41.76
CA GLU A 405 -6.89 -14.06 40.90
C GLU A 405 -6.34 -15.45 40.53
N GLY A 406 -7.09 -16.16 39.68
CA GLY A 406 -6.61 -17.35 39.00
C GLY A 406 -5.73 -16.92 37.83
N ARG A 407 -4.49 -17.39 37.77
CA ARG A 407 -3.62 -17.29 36.58
C ARG A 407 -4.38 -17.82 35.36
N ARG A 408 -5.02 -16.91 34.62
CA ARG A 408 -5.67 -17.21 33.35
C ARG A 408 -4.56 -17.55 32.36
N THR A 409 -4.53 -18.80 31.90
CA THR A 409 -3.62 -19.22 30.84
C THR A 409 -3.95 -18.44 29.56
N LEU A 410 -2.97 -18.18 28.71
CA LEU A 410 -3.15 -17.51 27.40
C LEU A 410 -4.32 -18.13 26.60
N ARG A 411 -4.52 -19.44 26.72
CA ARG A 411 -5.65 -20.19 26.14
C ARG A 411 -7.04 -19.67 26.56
N SER A 412 -7.20 -19.21 27.79
CA SER A 412 -8.48 -18.72 28.32
C SER A 412 -8.80 -17.26 27.94
N LEU A 413 -7.84 -16.54 27.34
CA LEU A 413 -7.94 -15.11 27.03
C LEU A 413 -8.22 -14.83 25.54
N VAL A 414 -8.20 -15.85 24.68
CA VAL A 414 -8.57 -15.73 23.27
C VAL A 414 -10.10 -15.76 23.17
N ARG A 415 -10.73 -14.59 22.96
CA ARG A 415 -12.15 -14.45 22.56
C ARG A 415 -12.27 -13.63 21.28
#